data_AF-A0A6F8UYU1-F1
#
_entry.id   AF-A0A6F8UYU1-F1
#
_cell.length_a   1.000
_cell.length_b   1.000
_cell.length_c   1.000
_cell.angle_alpha   90.00
_cell.angle_beta   90.00
_cell.angle_gamma   90.00
#
_symmetry.space_group_name_H-M   'P 1'
#
loop_
_entity.id
_entity.type
_entity.pdbx_description
1 polymer ?
#
loop_
_entity_poly.entity_id
_entity_poly.type
_entity_poly.pdbx_seq_one_letter_code
_entity_poly.pdbx_strand_id
1 'polypeptide(L)'
;MTAISIADVMPKGLTKAQKSAFRRVCDMRNAAGDPVSAIEVDAVVDYVDARARLAALQKIARREHRDNPLVLNYILPVEAAVERAAATCRRLGRDLRLTSAGPTRAKR
;
A
#
# COMPACT_ATOMS: atom_id res chain seq x y z
N MET A 1 -0.47 27.52 -5.69
CA MET A 1 -1.02 26.17 -5.44
C MET A 1 -1.13 26.00 -3.95
N THR A 2 -2.35 26.03 -3.41
CA THR A 2 -2.62 25.94 -1.97
C THR A 2 -2.27 24.54 -1.50
N ALA A 3 -1.32 24.40 -0.57
CA ALA A 3 -1.04 23.12 0.06
C ALA A 3 -2.28 22.68 0.83
N ILE A 4 -2.99 21.68 0.33
CA ILE A 4 -4.18 21.17 1.00
C ILE A 4 -3.71 20.42 2.26
N SER A 5 -4.19 20.84 3.42
CA SER A 5 -3.83 20.22 4.70
C SER A 5 -4.30 18.76 4.71
N ILE A 6 -3.42 17.83 5.11
CA ILE A 6 -3.74 16.39 5.22
C ILE A 6 -4.97 16.15 6.13
N ALA A 7 -5.26 17.08 7.04
CA ALA A 7 -6.45 17.05 7.89
C ALA A 7 -7.76 17.23 7.10
N ASP A 8 -7.77 18.05 6.04
CA ASP A 8 -8.96 18.33 5.22
C ASP A 8 -9.24 17.21 4.20
N VAL A 9 -8.23 16.40 3.89
CA VAL A 9 -8.29 15.38 2.83
C VAL A 9 -8.43 13.96 3.40
N MET A 10 -8.39 13.81 4.74
CA MET A 10 -8.45 12.49 5.36
C MET A 10 -9.81 11.81 5.07
N PRO A 11 -9.82 10.66 4.37
CA PRO A 11 -11.05 9.97 4.02
C PRO A 11 -11.81 9.46 5.26
N LYS A 12 -13.13 9.61 5.24
CA LYS A 12 -14.02 9.01 6.25
C LYS A 12 -14.14 7.50 5.99
N GLY A 13 -14.24 6.70 7.05
CA GLY A 13 -14.39 5.23 6.94
C GLY A 13 -13.10 4.41 7.04
N LEU A 14 -11.92 5.03 6.99
CA LEU A 14 -10.66 4.32 7.23
C LEU A 14 -10.47 3.97 8.72
N THR A 15 -9.96 2.77 9.00
CA THR A 15 -9.51 2.37 10.34
C THR A 15 -8.33 3.25 10.80
N LYS A 16 -8.04 3.24 12.11
CA LYS A 16 -6.90 3.99 12.68
C LYS A 16 -5.57 3.60 12.01
N ALA A 17 -5.38 2.32 11.70
CA ALA A 17 -4.19 1.83 11.02
C ALA A 17 -4.12 2.33 9.56
N GLN A 18 -5.23 2.28 8.82
CA GLN A 18 -5.30 2.79 7.45
C GLN A 18 -5.08 4.31 7.40
N LYS A 19 -5.66 5.08 8.33
CA LYS A 19 -5.40 6.53 8.45
C LYS A 19 -3.92 6.84 8.68
N SER A 20 -3.25 6.05 9.53
CA SER A 20 -1.80 6.19 9.73
C SER A 20 -1.01 5.88 8.46
N ALA A 21 -1.38 4.84 7.72
CA ALA A 21 -0.74 4.48 6.45
C ALA A 21 -0.98 5.56 5.37
N PHE A 22 -2.21 6.07 5.26
CA PHE A 22 -2.57 7.16 4.36
C PHE A 22 -1.71 8.40 4.64
N ARG A 23 -1.62 8.83 5.91
CA ARG A 23 -0.80 9.96 6.31
C ARG A 23 0.68 9.75 5.92
N ARG A 24 1.24 8.57 6.15
CA ARG A 24 2.63 8.27 5.74
C ARG A 24 2.83 8.43 4.23
N VAL A 25 1.87 8.01 3.40
CA VAL A 25 1.94 8.18 1.95
C VAL A 25 1.94 9.66 1.58
N CYS A 26 1.03 10.45 2.17
CA CYS A 26 0.99 11.89 1.97
C CYS A 26 2.31 12.56 2.40
N ASP A 27 2.83 12.21 3.57
CA ASP A 27 4.08 12.78 4.10
C ASP A 27 5.28 12.44 3.20
N MET A 28 5.38 11.19 2.72
CA MET A 28 6.42 10.78 1.77
C MET A 28 6.35 11.55 0.46
N ARG A 29 5.16 11.73 -0.10
CA ARG A 29 4.95 12.47 -1.35
C ARG A 29 5.22 13.96 -1.20
N ASN A 30 4.81 14.54 -0.07
CA ASN A 30 5.13 15.92 0.27
C ASN A 30 6.65 16.13 0.42
N ALA A 31 7.35 15.21 1.08
CA ALA A 31 8.81 15.24 1.21
C ALA A 31 9.55 15.07 -0.13
N ALA A 32 8.95 14.36 -1.08
CA ALA A 32 9.47 14.22 -2.45
C ALA A 32 9.17 15.44 -3.35
N GLY A 33 8.49 16.47 -2.83
CA GLY A 33 8.12 17.67 -3.58
C GLY A 33 6.94 17.49 -4.55
N ASP A 34 6.22 16.37 -4.44
CA ASP A 34 5.06 16.02 -5.28
C ASP A 34 3.87 15.68 -4.37
N PRO A 35 3.27 16.67 -3.67
CA PRO A 35 2.22 16.43 -2.69
C PRO A 35 0.96 15.83 -3.34
N VAL A 36 0.27 14.96 -2.59
CA VAL A 36 -0.97 14.31 -3.05
C VAL A 36 -2.03 15.37 -3.34
N SER A 37 -2.54 15.37 -4.56
CA SER A 37 -3.65 16.23 -4.98
C SER A 37 -5.00 15.64 -4.59
N ALA A 38 -6.06 16.47 -4.58
CA ALA A 38 -7.41 16.04 -4.22
C ALA A 38 -7.96 14.90 -5.11
N ILE A 39 -7.53 14.83 -6.38
CA ILE A 39 -7.96 13.78 -7.32
C ILE A 39 -7.22 12.44 -7.11
N GLU A 40 -6.08 12.46 -6.41
CA GLU A 40 -5.28 11.25 -6.14
C GLU A 40 -5.66 10.58 -4.82
N VAL A 41 -6.53 11.20 -4.03
CA VAL A 41 -6.93 10.73 -2.69
C VAL A 41 -7.52 9.33 -2.76
N ASP A 42 -8.46 9.11 -3.67
CA ASP A 42 -9.11 7.81 -3.84
C ASP A 42 -8.10 6.74 -4.28
N ALA A 43 -7.15 7.10 -5.15
CA ALA A 43 -6.08 6.19 -5.54
C ALA A 43 -5.15 5.83 -4.36
N VAL A 44 -4.86 6.78 -3.46
CA VAL A 44 -4.10 6.52 -2.23
C VAL A 44 -4.91 5.63 -1.27
N VAL A 45 -6.22 5.83 -1.16
CA VAL A 45 -7.11 4.94 -0.38
C VAL A 45 -7.07 3.51 -0.91
N ASP A 46 -7.26 3.34 -2.22
CA ASP A 46 -7.22 2.03 -2.88
C ASP A 46 -5.88 1.33 -2.63
N TYR A 47 -4.78 2.08 -2.68
CA TYR A 47 -3.45 1.56 -2.36
C TYR A 47 -3.33 1.11 -0.90
N VAL A 48 -3.81 1.92 0.05
CA VAL A 48 -3.80 1.60 1.48
C VAL A 48 -4.66 0.35 1.76
N ASP A 49 -5.81 0.22 1.12
CA ASP A 49 -6.70 -0.92 1.27
C ASP A 49 -6.10 -2.19 0.66
N ALA A 50 -5.50 -2.09 -0.53
CA ALA A 50 -4.77 -3.19 -1.13
C ALA A 50 -3.63 -3.67 -0.22
N ARG A 51 -2.89 -2.75 0.40
CA ARG A 51 -1.83 -3.05 1.38
C ARG A 51 -2.37 -3.73 2.64
N ALA A 52 -3.50 -3.28 3.16
CA ALA A 52 -4.16 -3.89 4.31
C ALA A 52 -4.61 -5.33 3.99
N ARG A 53 -5.20 -5.54 2.82
CA ARG A 53 -5.62 -6.87 2.34
C ARG A 53 -4.43 -7.81 2.15
N LEU A 54 -3.33 -7.33 1.58
CA LEU A 54 -2.10 -8.10 1.46
C LEU A 54 -1.58 -8.55 2.83
N ALA A 55 -1.54 -7.64 3.81
CA ALA A 55 -1.10 -7.97 5.16
C ALA A 55 -2.01 -9.03 5.83
N ALA A 56 -3.33 -8.94 5.63
CA ALA A 56 -4.28 -9.93 6.11
C ALA A 56 -4.04 -11.30 5.46
N LEU A 57 -3.86 -11.36 4.13
CA LEU A 57 -3.57 -12.60 3.41
C LEU A 57 -2.24 -13.22 3.86
N GLN A 58 -1.19 -12.42 4.07
CA GLN A 58 0.08 -12.90 4.60
C GLN A 58 -0.06 -13.46 6.02
N LYS A 59 -0.91 -12.88 6.86
CA LYS A 59 -1.20 -13.41 8.19
C LYS A 59 -1.91 -14.76 8.12
N ILE A 60 -2.87 -14.91 7.20
CA ILE A 60 -3.54 -16.19 6.93
C ILE A 60 -2.52 -17.22 6.42
N ALA A 61 -1.74 -16.88 5.39
CA ALA A 61 -0.71 -17.76 4.84
C ALA A 61 0.23 -18.28 5.94
N ARG A 62 0.77 -17.39 6.79
CA ARG A 62 1.65 -17.79 7.91
C ARG A 62 0.98 -18.71 8.92
N ARG A 63 -0.32 -18.53 9.17
CA ARG A 63 -1.09 -19.39 10.07
C ARG A 63 -1.29 -20.77 9.44
N GLU A 64 -1.72 -20.83 8.18
CA GLU A 64 -1.92 -22.09 7.47
C GLU A 64 -0.62 -22.89 7.33
N HIS A 65 0.50 -22.22 7.04
CA HIS A 65 1.84 -22.85 7.02
C HIS A 65 2.24 -23.43 8.37
N ARG A 66 1.87 -22.77 9.48
CA ARG A 66 2.18 -23.26 10.83
C ARG A 66 1.33 -24.46 11.21
N ASP A 67 0.03 -24.39 10.91
CA ASP A 67 -0.94 -25.36 11.42
C ASP A 67 -1.01 -26.61 10.50
N ASN A 68 -0.73 -26.48 9.20
CA ASN A 68 -0.86 -27.57 8.21
C ASN A 68 0.24 -27.53 7.10
N PRO A 69 1.53 -27.70 7.43
CA PRO A 69 2.64 -27.50 6.48
C PRO A 69 2.66 -28.45 5.27
N LEU A 70 1.90 -29.55 5.30
CA LEU A 70 1.92 -30.59 4.27
C LEU A 70 0.70 -30.58 3.34
N VAL A 71 -0.31 -29.75 3.61
CA VAL A 71 -1.54 -29.74 2.81
C VAL A 71 -1.46 -28.71 1.69
N LEU A 72 -0.69 -29.06 0.66
CA LEU A 72 -0.46 -28.26 -0.56
C LEU A 72 -1.76 -27.69 -1.16
N ASN A 73 -2.86 -28.45 -1.11
CA ASN A 73 -4.15 -28.05 -1.67
C ASN A 73 -4.76 -26.78 -1.03
N TYR A 74 -4.42 -26.47 0.23
CA TYR A 74 -4.88 -25.25 0.90
C TYR A 74 -3.84 -24.12 0.84
N ILE A 75 -2.55 -24.47 0.79
CA ILE A 75 -1.47 -23.49 0.78
C ILE A 75 -1.35 -22.79 -0.58
N LEU A 76 -1.39 -23.55 -1.69
CA LEU A 76 -1.18 -23.01 -3.03
C LEU A 76 -2.19 -21.91 -3.42
N PRO A 77 -3.52 -22.05 -3.15
CA PRO A 77 -4.47 -20.98 -3.44
C PRO A 77 -4.23 -19.71 -2.62
N VAL A 78 -3.80 -19.84 -1.37
CA VAL A 78 -3.52 -18.70 -0.48
C VAL A 78 -2.27 -17.96 -0.93
N GLU A 79 -1.20 -18.67 -1.26
CA GLU A 79 0.02 -18.07 -1.83
C GLU A 79 -0.27 -17.36 -3.15
N ALA A 80 -1.02 -17.98 -4.06
CA ALA A 80 -1.45 -17.33 -5.30
C ALA A 80 -2.32 -16.09 -5.06
N ALA A 81 -3.10 -16.04 -3.97
CA ALA A 81 -3.84 -14.85 -3.57
C ALA A 81 -2.91 -13.75 -3.03
N VAL A 82 -1.89 -14.11 -2.24
CA VAL A 82 -0.86 -13.20 -1.74
C VAL A 82 -0.09 -12.57 -2.90
N GLU A 83 0.35 -13.36 -3.87
CA GLU A 83 1.07 -12.86 -5.05
C GLU A 83 0.24 -11.89 -5.88
N ARG A 84 -1.03 -12.21 -6.14
CA ARG A 84 -1.96 -11.32 -6.85
C ARG A 84 -2.18 -10.00 -6.08
N ALA A 85 -2.39 -10.07 -4.78
CA ALA A 85 -2.53 -8.87 -3.94
C ALA A 85 -1.24 -8.03 -3.93
N ALA A 86 -0.08 -8.67 -3.90
CA ALA A 86 1.21 -8.00 -3.97
C ALA A 86 1.42 -7.33 -5.34
N ALA A 87 1.03 -7.98 -6.43
CA ALA A 87 1.07 -7.40 -7.77
C ALA A 87 0.17 -6.16 -7.87
N THR A 88 -1.04 -6.20 -7.31
CA THR A 88 -1.94 -5.04 -7.22
C THR A 88 -1.31 -3.90 -6.43
N CYS A 89 -0.73 -4.18 -5.26
CA CYS A 89 -0.02 -3.17 -4.46
C CYS A 89 1.13 -2.53 -5.25
N ARG A 90 1.92 -3.32 -5.97
CA ARG A 90 3.02 -2.82 -6.81
C ARG A 90 2.53 -1.99 -7.99
N ARG A 91 1.38 -2.32 -8.58
CA ARG A 91 0.77 -1.54 -9.65
C ARG A 91 0.31 -0.17 -9.11
N LEU A 92 -0.54 -0.17 -8.08
CA LEU A 92 -1.04 1.07 -7.47
C LEU A 92 0.09 1.93 -6.91
N GLY A 93 1.12 1.33 -6.30
CA GLY A 93 2.30 2.04 -5.82
C GLY A 93 3.15 2.66 -6.94
N ARG A 94 3.13 2.11 -8.17
CA ARG A 94 3.75 2.75 -9.34
C ARG A 94 2.90 3.89 -9.88
N ASP A 95 1.58 3.68 -9.97
CA ASP A 95 0.63 4.70 -10.42
C ASP A 95 0.70 5.94 -9.51
N LEU A 96 0.88 5.73 -8.21
CA LEU A 96 1.08 6.79 -7.20
C LEU A 96 2.53 7.27 -7.06
N ARG A 97 3.46 6.76 -7.88
CA ARG A 97 4.89 7.11 -7.86
C ARG A 97 5.59 6.90 -6.51
N LEU A 98 5.08 5.98 -5.68
CA LEU A 98 5.64 5.63 -4.38
C LEU A 98 6.84 4.68 -4.49
N THR A 99 7.05 4.11 -5.68
CA THR A 99 8.17 3.22 -5.98
C THR A 99 9.14 3.96 -6.90
N SER A 100 10.08 4.68 -6.30
CA SER A 100 11.25 5.16 -7.01
C SER A 100 12.19 3.99 -7.27
N ALA A 101 12.58 3.79 -8.54
CA ALA A 101 13.96 3.37 -8.78
C ALA A 101 14.84 4.38 -8.02
N GLY A 102 15.83 3.87 -7.27
CA GLY A 102 16.55 4.59 -6.22
C GLY A 102 17.14 5.96 -6.61
N PRO A 103 17.74 6.67 -5.64
CA PRO A 103 18.20 8.03 -5.80
C PRO A 103 19.05 8.16 -7.06
N THR A 104 18.71 9.12 -7.92
CA THR A 104 19.56 9.59 -9.01
C THR A 104 20.93 9.87 -8.40
N ARG A 105 21.87 8.96 -8.64
CA ARG A 105 23.28 9.11 -8.28
C ARG A 105 23.75 10.36 -9.01
N ALA A 106 23.88 11.46 -8.29
CA ALA A 106 24.51 12.67 -8.81
C ALA A 106 25.88 12.25 -9.37
N LYS A 107 26.04 12.37 -10.69
CA LYS A 107 27.36 12.29 -11.31
C LYS A 107 28.15 13.48 -10.76
N ARG A 108 29.08 13.17 -9.86
CA ARG A 108 30.26 14.03 -9.61
C ARG A 108 31.22 13.88 -10.77
#